data_AF-A0A5C6CK20-F1
#
_entry.id   AF-A0A5C6CK20-F1
#
_cell.length_a   1.000
_cell.length_b   1.000
_cell.length_c   1.000
_cell.angle_alpha   90.00
_cell.angle_beta   90.00
_cell.angle_gamma   90.00
#
_symmetry.space_group_name_H-M   'P 1'
#
loop_
_entity.id
_entity.type
_entity.pdbx_description
1 polymer ?
#
loop_
_entity_poly.entity_id
_entity_poly.type
_entity_poly.pdbx_seq_one_letter_code
_entity_poly.pdbx_strand_id
1 'polypeptide(L)'
;MPKMAPHTDGDIEPASGEFPYASLPLGNVFGRRISISYWVMFAAAVIAGMVLIFGTGPANFDLSVASLLAAVTWLVGAGIQAAIYAAYATRRDAVIHFNLIGVSWNQDAMPGKRTLLAAITTLAALVIAGGGLIAIATVTGRSVAAGPESTFFAIPGLGMTAADGMLGLAGWLLWIQAIAQLYPLRMTLGRHLIAALIVVVGPQLSHSVAAGLLHRMLLGTSVLMAIFAIVVLWFDRPLVMPRWPLLMLLAFGLSRSTSVVEARRLIESLSSVPRCEDPSDESPGSLRLTYRIRGWFAIRRARRVMQRERSEAVDAAKLDEILERLHENGPSSLSSEDRMILKRVSETLKKHRNS
;
A
#
# COMPACT_ATOMS: atom_id res chain seq x y z
N MET A 1 0.68 -6.45 54.45
CA MET A 1 0.11 -6.03 53.15
C MET A 1 1.26 -5.68 52.21
N PRO A 2 1.43 -6.40 51.09
CA PRO A 2 2.48 -6.08 50.12
C PRO A 2 2.20 -4.70 49.50
N LYS A 3 3.19 -3.81 49.54
CA LYS A 3 3.18 -2.54 48.84
C LYS A 3 3.05 -2.86 47.35
N MET A 4 1.86 -2.71 46.77
CA MET A 4 1.71 -2.70 45.31
C MET A 4 2.63 -1.60 44.80
N ALA A 5 3.71 -2.00 44.10
CA ALA A 5 4.54 -1.05 43.40
C ALA A 5 3.61 -0.22 42.51
N PRO A 6 3.74 1.12 42.48
CA PRO A 6 2.94 1.94 41.59
C PRO A 6 3.08 1.34 40.20
N HIS A 7 1.96 0.89 39.63
CA HIS A 7 1.91 0.48 38.23
C HIS A 7 2.39 1.73 37.49
N THR A 8 3.64 1.70 37.03
CA THR A 8 4.14 2.77 36.18
C THR A 8 3.24 2.71 34.96
N ASP A 9 2.24 3.60 34.91
CA ASP A 9 1.38 3.95 33.77
C ASP A 9 2.21 4.49 32.60
N GLY A 10 3.46 4.06 32.48
CA GLY A 10 4.18 4.13 31.24
C GLY A 10 3.54 3.11 30.32
N ASP A 11 2.97 3.61 29.23
CA ASP A 11 2.63 2.88 28.02
C ASP A 11 3.85 2.07 27.53
N ILE A 12 4.19 0.99 28.23
CA ILE A 12 5.24 0.06 27.84
C ILE A 12 4.65 -0.63 26.61
N GLU A 13 5.15 -0.25 25.45
CA GLU A 13 4.83 -0.93 24.21
C GLU A 13 5.07 -2.42 24.41
N PRO A 14 4.08 -3.27 24.09
CA PRO A 14 4.21 -4.71 24.24
C PRO A 14 5.50 -5.18 23.58
N ALA A 15 6.19 -6.12 24.22
CA ALA A 15 7.42 -6.67 23.66
C ALA A 15 7.17 -7.17 22.23
N SER A 16 8.20 -7.12 21.38
CA SER A 16 8.07 -7.47 19.96
C SER A 16 7.41 -8.87 19.81
N GLY A 17 6.14 -8.91 19.39
CA GLY A 17 5.35 -10.14 19.23
C GLY A 17 4.08 -10.23 20.08
N GLU A 18 3.94 -9.39 21.11
CA GLU A 18 2.71 -9.23 21.89
C GLU A 18 1.71 -8.30 21.18
N PHE A 19 0.41 -8.56 21.37
CA PHE A 19 -0.64 -7.73 20.79
C PHE A 19 -0.79 -6.41 21.56
N PRO A 20 -1.07 -5.29 20.89
CA PRO A 20 -1.44 -4.03 21.56
C PRO A 20 -2.59 -4.23 22.55
N TYR A 21 -2.49 -3.64 23.75
CA TYR A 21 -3.47 -3.74 24.85
C TYR A 21 -4.91 -3.34 24.45
N ALA A 22 -5.09 -2.65 23.33
CA ALA A 22 -6.38 -2.24 22.79
C ALA A 22 -6.63 -2.79 21.37
N SER A 23 -6.36 -4.08 21.16
CA SER A 23 -6.58 -4.74 19.88
C SER A 23 -7.23 -6.12 20.00
N LEU A 24 -8.01 -6.48 18.99
CA LEU A 24 -8.59 -7.79 18.77
C LEU A 24 -7.71 -8.58 17.79
N PRO A 25 -7.17 -9.75 18.18
CA PRO A 25 -6.42 -10.59 17.25
C PRO A 25 -7.39 -11.23 16.24
N LEU A 26 -7.13 -11.06 14.94
CA LEU A 26 -7.93 -11.67 13.87
C LEU A 26 -7.41 -13.05 13.44
N GLY A 27 -6.12 -13.30 13.63
CA GLY A 27 -5.48 -14.55 13.24
C GLY A 27 -4.14 -14.35 12.56
N ASN A 28 -3.72 -15.33 11.76
CA ASN A 28 -2.44 -15.33 11.08
C ASN A 28 -2.65 -15.47 9.56
N VAL A 29 -2.07 -14.55 8.78
CA VAL A 29 -2.14 -14.55 7.32
C VAL A 29 -0.72 -14.47 6.76
N PHE A 30 -0.35 -15.46 5.93
CA PHE A 30 1.02 -15.61 5.39
C PHE A 30 2.14 -15.61 6.46
N GLY A 31 1.87 -16.18 7.63
CA GLY A 31 2.83 -16.26 8.74
C GLY A 31 2.89 -15.00 9.62
N ARG A 32 2.14 -13.95 9.27
CA ARG A 32 2.06 -12.68 10.01
C ARG A 32 0.78 -12.60 10.82
N ARG A 33 0.90 -12.17 12.07
CA ARG A 33 -0.25 -11.97 12.96
C ARG A 33 -0.99 -10.70 12.54
N ILE A 34 -2.30 -10.78 12.39
CA ILE A 34 -3.17 -9.65 12.10
C ILE A 34 -3.97 -9.30 13.35
N SER A 35 -4.07 -8.00 13.65
CA SER A 35 -4.92 -7.47 14.71
C SER A 35 -5.65 -6.21 14.27
N ILE A 36 -6.82 -5.95 14.84
CA ILE A 36 -7.62 -4.74 14.62
C ILE A 36 -7.72 -3.99 15.94
N SER A 37 -7.54 -2.67 15.90
CA SER A 37 -7.73 -1.81 17.07
C SER A 37 -9.20 -1.71 17.46
N TYR A 38 -9.50 -1.69 18.77
CA TYR A 38 -10.85 -1.41 19.26
C TYR A 38 -11.38 -0.05 18.79
N TRP A 39 -10.51 0.92 18.48
CA TRP A 39 -10.93 2.21 17.91
C TRP A 39 -11.60 2.07 16.54
N VAL A 40 -11.18 1.09 15.72
CA VAL A 40 -11.83 0.79 14.44
C VAL A 40 -13.22 0.22 14.68
N MET A 41 -13.36 -0.69 15.65
CA MET A 41 -14.67 -1.26 16.03
C MET A 41 -15.61 -0.20 16.58
N PHE A 42 -15.09 0.68 17.44
CA PHE A 42 -15.86 1.80 17.99
C PHE A 42 -16.32 2.76 16.89
N ALA A 43 -15.43 3.16 15.98
CA ALA A 43 -15.80 4.01 14.85
C ALA A 43 -16.85 3.35 13.94
N ALA A 44 -16.69 2.05 13.64
CA ALA A 44 -17.66 1.29 12.87
C ALA A 44 -19.03 1.23 13.58
N ALA A 45 -19.06 1.03 14.89
CA ALA A 45 -20.29 1.03 15.68
C ALA A 45 -20.97 2.41 15.69
N VAL A 46 -20.22 3.50 15.82
CA VAL A 46 -20.75 4.87 15.74
C VAL A 46 -21.35 5.13 14.35
N ILE A 47 -20.62 4.79 13.28
CA ILE A 47 -21.12 4.95 11.91
C ILE A 47 -22.39 4.11 11.70
N ALA A 48 -22.39 2.84 12.11
CA ALA A 48 -23.56 1.98 12.01
C ALA A 48 -24.75 2.53 12.79
N GLY A 49 -24.54 3.02 14.02
CA GLY A 49 -25.57 3.67 14.83
C GLY A 49 -26.13 4.93 14.16
N MET A 50 -25.27 5.78 13.58
CA MET A 50 -25.72 6.96 12.83
C MET A 50 -26.51 6.57 11.58
N VAL A 51 -26.08 5.55 10.83
CA VAL A 51 -26.82 5.05 9.66
C VAL A 51 -28.17 4.45 10.09
N LEU A 52 -28.25 3.74 11.21
CA LEU A 52 -29.52 3.18 11.71
C LEU A 52 -30.49 4.28 12.18
N ILE A 53 -29.99 5.31 12.86
CA ILE A 53 -30.83 6.40 13.39
C ILE A 53 -31.29 7.35 12.27
N PHE A 54 -30.38 7.74 11.37
CA PHE A 54 -30.64 8.77 10.36
C PHE A 54 -30.98 8.20 8.99
N GLY A 55 -30.57 6.96 8.67
CA GLY A 55 -30.67 6.39 7.32
C GLY A 55 -32.03 5.84 6.92
N THR A 56 -33.02 5.80 7.82
CA THR A 56 -34.37 5.27 7.52
C THR A 56 -35.26 6.25 6.74
N GLY A 57 -34.88 7.52 6.65
CA GLY A 57 -35.61 8.52 5.87
C GLY A 57 -35.34 8.40 4.36
N PRO A 58 -36.34 8.60 3.48
CA PRO A 58 -36.15 8.53 2.02
C PRO A 58 -35.14 9.56 1.49
N ALA A 59 -34.94 10.67 2.20
CA ALA A 59 -33.93 11.69 1.88
C ALA A 59 -32.49 11.30 2.32
N ASN A 60 -32.33 10.24 3.11
CA ASN A 60 -31.06 9.88 3.75
C ASN A 60 -30.48 8.55 3.24
N PHE A 61 -31.06 7.97 2.17
CA PHE A 61 -30.52 6.76 1.55
C PHE A 61 -29.04 6.94 1.15
N ASP A 62 -28.67 8.12 0.65
CA ASP A 62 -27.31 8.47 0.28
C ASP A 62 -26.32 8.37 1.44
N LEU A 63 -26.74 8.60 2.68
CA LEU A 63 -25.88 8.48 3.86
C LEU A 63 -25.44 7.03 4.08
N SER A 64 -26.34 6.07 3.87
CA SER A 64 -26.04 4.64 4.03
C SER A 64 -25.05 4.17 2.96
N VAL A 65 -25.26 4.60 1.72
CA VAL A 65 -24.39 4.28 0.58
C VAL A 65 -23.02 4.93 0.75
N ALA A 66 -22.97 6.21 1.13
CA ALA A 66 -21.73 6.92 1.42
C ALA A 66 -20.94 6.27 2.55
N SER A 67 -21.63 5.84 3.62
CA SER A 67 -20.99 5.19 4.77
C SER A 67 -20.41 3.82 4.40
N LEU A 68 -21.15 3.02 3.63
CA LEU A 68 -20.67 1.74 3.12
C LEU A 68 -19.48 1.93 2.18
N LEU A 69 -19.58 2.87 1.25
CA LEU A 69 -18.50 3.22 0.32
C LEU A 69 -17.26 3.70 1.08
N ALA A 70 -17.43 4.49 2.14
CA ALA A 70 -16.34 4.96 2.97
C ALA A 70 -15.65 3.81 3.71
N ALA A 71 -16.42 2.87 4.28
CA ALA A 71 -15.88 1.69 4.94
C ALA A 71 -15.10 0.79 3.96
N VAL A 72 -15.65 0.55 2.76
CA VAL A 72 -14.98 -0.24 1.70
C VAL A 72 -13.70 0.46 1.25
N THR A 73 -13.75 1.77 1.00
CA THR A 73 -12.59 2.54 0.56
C THR A 73 -11.49 2.54 1.61
N TRP A 74 -11.85 2.72 2.88
CA TRP A 74 -10.91 2.64 4.01
C TRP A 74 -10.26 1.26 4.10
N LEU A 75 -11.04 0.18 3.95
CA LEU A 75 -10.53 -1.20 3.94
C LEU A 75 -9.55 -1.43 2.78
N VAL A 76 -9.87 -0.92 1.58
CA VAL A 76 -8.98 -1.02 0.41
C VAL A 76 -7.68 -0.25 0.67
N GLY A 77 -7.76 0.99 1.14
CA GLY A 77 -6.57 1.79 1.47
C GLY A 77 -5.71 1.13 2.56
N ALA A 78 -6.34 0.59 3.62
CA ALA A 78 -5.63 -0.14 4.66
C ALA A 78 -5.02 -1.44 4.14
N GLY A 79 -5.70 -2.14 3.21
CA GLY A 79 -5.19 -3.31 2.52
C GLY A 79 -3.95 -3.02 1.68
N ILE A 80 -3.95 -1.90 0.92
CA ILE A 80 -2.78 -1.44 0.16
C ILE A 80 -1.59 -1.18 1.10
N GLN A 81 -1.83 -0.47 2.21
CA GLN A 81 -0.79 -0.20 3.22
C GLN A 81 -0.25 -1.50 3.83
N ALA A 82 -1.13 -2.44 4.19
CA ALA A 82 -0.76 -3.72 4.77
C ALA A 82 0.06 -4.57 3.79
N ALA A 83 -0.32 -4.59 2.51
CA ALA A 83 0.40 -5.32 1.47
C ALA A 83 1.81 -4.76 1.25
N ILE A 84 1.96 -3.42 1.19
CA ILE A 84 3.26 -2.77 1.03
C ILE A 84 4.12 -2.99 2.28
N TYR A 85 3.58 -2.76 3.48
CA TYR A 85 4.25 -3.07 4.73
C TYR A 85 4.71 -4.53 4.78
N ALA A 86 3.85 -5.45 4.33
CA ALA A 86 4.19 -6.86 4.27
C ALA A 86 5.32 -7.15 3.28
N ALA A 87 5.30 -6.54 2.10
CA ALA A 87 6.35 -6.72 1.10
C ALA A 87 7.74 -6.28 1.59
N TYR A 88 7.81 -5.26 2.45
CA TYR A 88 9.09 -4.69 2.93
C TYR A 88 9.57 -5.22 4.28
N ALA A 89 8.69 -5.78 5.12
CA ALA A 89 9.08 -6.33 6.42
C ALA A 89 10.10 -7.47 6.28
N THR A 90 11.21 -7.39 7.01
CA THR A 90 12.22 -8.46 7.08
C THR A 90 11.73 -9.63 7.92
N ARG A 91 11.04 -9.31 9.02
CA ARG A 91 10.53 -10.26 10.01
C ARG A 91 9.21 -10.88 9.57
N ARG A 92 9.12 -12.22 9.62
CA ARG A 92 7.88 -12.96 9.30
C ARG A 92 6.85 -12.86 10.42
N ASP A 93 7.30 -12.72 11.65
CA ASP A 93 6.52 -12.54 12.87
C ASP A 93 6.00 -11.10 13.06
N ALA A 94 6.26 -10.20 12.10
CA ALA A 94 5.76 -8.83 12.14
C ALA A 94 4.22 -8.82 12.25
N VAL A 95 3.72 -8.15 13.29
CA VAL A 95 2.29 -7.95 13.52
C VAL A 95 1.78 -6.82 12.62
N ILE A 96 0.78 -7.11 11.79
CA ILE A 96 0.05 -6.10 11.03
C ILE A 96 -1.14 -5.68 11.87
N HIS A 97 -1.10 -4.47 12.40
CA HIS A 97 -2.16 -3.92 13.23
C HIS A 97 -2.92 -2.83 12.48
N PHE A 98 -4.22 -3.04 12.29
CA PHE A 98 -5.14 -2.11 11.65
C PHE A 98 -5.68 -1.13 12.69
N ASN A 99 -5.39 0.14 12.53
CA ASN A 99 -5.81 1.24 13.38
C ASN A 99 -6.75 2.19 12.60
N LEU A 100 -7.42 3.12 13.27
CA LEU A 100 -8.39 4.05 12.68
C LEU A 100 -7.84 4.80 11.46
N ILE A 101 -6.56 5.17 11.49
CA ILE A 101 -5.89 5.94 10.42
C ILE A 101 -5.24 5.01 9.36
N GLY A 102 -5.46 3.69 9.40
CA GLY A 102 -4.88 2.70 8.48
C GLY A 102 -3.98 1.72 9.21
N VAL A 103 -2.85 1.32 8.63
CA VAL A 103 -1.96 0.31 9.24
C VAL A 103 -0.93 0.98 10.15
N SER A 104 -0.79 0.49 11.38
CA SER A 104 0.27 0.94 12.30
C SER A 104 1.59 0.23 12.01
N TRP A 105 2.68 0.98 12.10
CA TRP A 105 4.02 0.49 11.79
C TRP A 105 4.74 0.08 13.07
N ASN A 106 5.22 -1.17 13.09
CA ASN A 106 6.04 -1.66 14.20
C ASN A 106 7.50 -1.24 14.03
N GLN A 107 8.12 -0.75 15.12
CA GLN A 107 9.42 -0.08 15.15
C GLN A 107 10.58 -1.03 14.82
N ASP A 108 10.43 -2.35 15.05
CA ASP A 108 11.48 -3.37 14.87
C ASP A 108 11.33 -4.23 13.60
N ALA A 109 10.36 -3.91 12.75
CA ALA A 109 10.04 -4.78 11.61
C ALA A 109 10.97 -4.60 10.40
N MET A 110 11.67 -3.45 10.30
CA MET A 110 12.41 -3.04 9.10
C MET A 110 13.59 -2.11 9.44
N PRO A 111 14.73 -2.22 8.74
CA PRO A 111 15.82 -1.24 8.83
C PRO A 111 15.43 0.10 8.20
N GLY A 112 16.04 1.20 8.64
CA GLY A 112 15.72 2.57 8.23
C GLY A 112 15.57 2.78 6.71
N LYS A 113 16.49 2.25 5.89
CA LYS A 113 16.39 2.35 4.41
C LYS A 113 15.12 1.71 3.85
N ARG A 114 14.73 0.54 4.37
CA ARG A 114 13.52 -0.16 3.92
C ARG A 114 12.27 0.54 4.44
N THR A 115 12.28 1.01 5.68
CA THR A 115 11.18 1.80 6.24
C THR A 115 10.92 3.06 5.42
N LEU A 116 11.97 3.80 5.02
CA LEU A 116 11.87 4.97 4.16
C LEU A 116 11.24 4.62 2.80
N LEU A 117 11.75 3.59 2.12
CA LEU A 117 11.24 3.15 0.82
C LEU A 117 9.78 2.68 0.91
N ALA A 118 9.45 1.91 1.94
CA ALA A 118 8.11 1.39 2.18
C ALA A 118 7.12 2.53 2.47
N ALA A 119 7.54 3.53 3.26
CA ALA A 119 6.72 4.70 3.57
C ALA A 119 6.44 5.53 2.31
N ILE A 120 7.46 5.82 1.50
CA ILE A 120 7.31 6.53 0.21
C ILE A 120 6.42 5.74 -0.74
N THR A 121 6.64 4.43 -0.88
CA THR A 121 5.84 3.57 -1.76
C THR A 121 4.38 3.54 -1.34
N THR A 122 4.11 3.48 -0.03
CA THR A 122 2.74 3.48 0.51
C THR A 122 2.02 4.79 0.23
N LEU A 123 2.67 5.94 0.48
CA LEU A 123 2.09 7.25 0.18
C LEU A 123 1.84 7.43 -1.32
N ALA A 124 2.82 7.07 -2.15
CA ALA A 124 2.69 7.11 -3.61
C ALA A 124 1.53 6.23 -4.09
N ALA A 125 1.39 5.01 -3.56
CA ALA A 125 0.31 4.11 -3.94
C ALA A 125 -1.08 4.68 -3.60
N LEU A 126 -1.26 5.27 -2.41
CA LEU A 126 -2.53 5.88 -2.02
C LEU A 126 -2.86 7.13 -2.86
N VAL A 127 -1.86 7.99 -3.11
CA VAL A 127 -2.03 9.20 -3.93
C VAL A 127 -2.35 8.84 -5.38
N ILE A 128 -1.64 7.87 -5.97
CA ILE A 128 -1.89 7.40 -7.34
C ILE A 128 -3.27 6.73 -7.43
N ALA A 129 -3.62 5.86 -6.48
CA ALA A 129 -4.92 5.20 -6.48
C ALA A 129 -6.06 6.22 -6.34
N GLY A 130 -5.98 7.14 -5.36
CA GLY A 130 -7.01 8.15 -5.16
C GLY A 130 -7.08 9.17 -6.31
N GLY A 131 -5.93 9.62 -6.82
CA GLY A 131 -5.88 10.51 -7.98
C GLY A 131 -6.39 9.85 -9.26
N GLY A 132 -6.13 8.55 -9.44
CA GLY A 132 -6.68 7.74 -10.52
C GLY A 132 -8.20 7.63 -10.46
N LEU A 133 -8.77 7.38 -9.28
CA LEU A 133 -10.22 7.34 -9.09
C LEU A 133 -10.88 8.70 -9.38
N ILE A 134 -10.29 9.80 -8.90
CA ILE A 134 -10.75 11.16 -9.20
C ILE A 134 -10.66 11.43 -10.71
N ALA A 135 -9.54 11.07 -11.36
CA ALA A 135 -9.38 11.25 -12.80
C ALA A 135 -10.45 10.47 -13.59
N ILE A 136 -10.70 9.20 -13.24
CA ILE A 136 -11.75 8.39 -13.87
C ILE A 136 -13.13 9.02 -13.65
N ALA A 137 -13.44 9.48 -12.44
CA ALA A 137 -14.68 10.19 -12.14
C ALA A 137 -14.84 11.45 -13.00
N THR A 138 -13.80 12.27 -13.16
CA THR A 138 -13.88 13.47 -14.01
C THR A 138 -14.03 13.16 -15.50
N VAL A 139 -13.44 12.08 -16.01
CA VAL A 139 -13.57 11.67 -17.42
C VAL A 139 -14.96 11.11 -17.70
N THR A 140 -15.53 10.35 -16.75
CA THR A 140 -16.85 9.73 -16.88
C THR A 140 -18.01 10.70 -16.59
N GLY A 141 -17.83 11.65 -15.67
CA GLY A 141 -18.84 12.66 -15.29
C GLY A 141 -18.97 13.85 -16.25
N ARG A 142 -18.03 14.05 -17.19
CA ARG A 142 -18.08 15.12 -18.21
C ARG A 142 -19.33 15.09 -19.09
N SER A 143 -20.13 14.02 -19.04
CA SER A 143 -21.37 13.87 -19.80
C SER A 143 -22.55 14.70 -19.26
N VAL A 144 -22.49 15.25 -18.03
CA VAL A 144 -23.70 15.75 -17.34
C VAL A 144 -23.56 17.21 -16.81
N ALA A 145 -22.99 18.13 -17.60
CA ALA A 145 -22.99 19.58 -17.32
C ALA A 145 -22.08 20.06 -16.17
N ALA A 146 -20.77 20.14 -16.42
CA ALA A 146 -19.86 20.88 -15.56
C ALA A 146 -19.83 22.37 -15.98
N GLY A 147 -20.37 23.25 -15.13
CA GLY A 147 -20.08 24.68 -15.19
C GLY A 147 -18.60 24.96 -14.96
N PRO A 148 -18.07 26.11 -15.40
CA PRO A 148 -16.64 26.43 -15.43
C PRO A 148 -15.93 26.55 -14.06
N GLU A 149 -16.61 26.32 -12.94
CA GLU A 149 -16.07 26.49 -11.58
C GLU A 149 -15.82 25.19 -10.80
N SER A 150 -15.87 24.02 -11.43
CA SER A 150 -15.50 22.77 -10.75
C SER A 150 -13.99 22.72 -10.49
N THR A 151 -13.56 23.34 -9.39
CA THR A 151 -12.19 23.23 -8.90
C THR A 151 -11.89 21.76 -8.61
N PHE A 152 -10.69 21.30 -9.02
CA PHE A 152 -10.22 19.93 -8.82
C PHE A 152 -10.24 19.48 -7.35
N PHE A 153 -10.34 20.45 -6.43
CA PHE A 153 -10.35 20.27 -4.98
C PHE A 153 -11.73 20.49 -4.32
N ALA A 154 -12.80 20.65 -5.09
CA ALA A 154 -14.13 20.67 -4.51
C ALA A 154 -14.44 19.31 -3.88
N ILE A 155 -14.89 19.31 -2.62
CA ILE A 155 -15.39 18.11 -1.96
C ILE A 155 -16.61 17.66 -2.78
N PRO A 156 -16.63 16.42 -3.30
CA PRO A 156 -17.73 15.94 -4.11
C PRO A 156 -19.01 16.04 -3.29
N GLY A 157 -20.06 16.61 -3.89
CA GLY A 157 -21.38 16.60 -3.31
C GLY A 157 -21.81 15.16 -3.02
N LEU A 158 -22.68 14.97 -2.02
CA LEU A 158 -23.15 13.65 -1.61
C LEU A 158 -24.09 12.96 -2.63
N GLY A 159 -24.00 13.30 -3.92
CA GLY A 159 -24.79 12.71 -5.01
C GLY A 159 -24.37 11.27 -5.32
N MET A 160 -24.63 10.36 -4.36
CA MET A 160 -24.24 8.96 -4.41
C MET A 160 -25.06 8.13 -5.40
N THR A 161 -25.99 8.73 -6.14
CA THR A 161 -26.77 8.04 -7.16
C THR A 161 -25.95 7.77 -8.43
N ALA A 162 -24.90 8.54 -8.67
CA ALA A 162 -24.10 8.46 -9.89
C ALA A 162 -22.73 7.83 -9.59
N ALA A 163 -22.28 6.94 -10.48
CA ALA A 163 -21.05 6.16 -10.30
C ALA A 163 -19.79 7.05 -10.25
N ASP A 164 -19.79 8.17 -10.97
CA ASP A 164 -18.75 9.18 -10.95
C ASP A 164 -18.65 9.88 -9.58
N GLY A 165 -19.78 10.22 -8.96
CA GLY A 165 -19.83 10.76 -7.60
C GLY A 165 -19.22 9.80 -6.57
N MET A 166 -19.55 8.51 -6.66
CA MET A 166 -18.98 7.47 -5.82
C MET A 166 -17.45 7.33 -6.02
N LEU A 167 -16.99 7.28 -7.27
CA LEU A 167 -15.55 7.18 -7.57
C LEU A 167 -14.78 8.41 -7.09
N GLY A 168 -15.36 9.61 -7.26
CA GLY A 168 -14.80 10.86 -6.74
C GLY A 168 -14.67 10.85 -5.23
N LEU A 169 -15.72 10.46 -4.49
CA LEU A 169 -15.66 10.32 -3.04
C LEU A 169 -14.61 9.30 -2.60
N ALA A 170 -14.58 8.12 -3.23
CA ALA A 170 -13.61 7.09 -2.90
C ALA A 170 -12.16 7.58 -3.11
N GLY A 171 -11.90 8.29 -4.21
CA GLY A 171 -10.60 8.89 -4.46
C GLY A 171 -10.19 9.93 -3.40
N TRP A 172 -11.14 10.77 -2.97
CA TRP A 172 -10.95 11.72 -1.88
C TRP A 172 -10.65 11.06 -0.54
N LEU A 173 -11.36 9.99 -0.20
CA LEU A 173 -11.14 9.26 1.04
C LEU A 173 -9.75 8.62 1.10
N LEU A 174 -9.24 8.09 -0.03
CA LEU A 174 -7.86 7.60 -0.12
C LEU A 174 -6.82 8.72 0.09
N TRP A 175 -7.10 9.93 -0.42
CA TRP A 175 -6.26 11.10 -0.17
C TRP A 175 -6.29 11.52 1.29
N ILE A 176 -7.47 11.60 1.91
CA ILE A 176 -7.60 11.89 3.34
C ILE A 176 -6.82 10.86 4.16
N GLN A 177 -6.90 9.58 3.80
CA GLN A 177 -6.14 8.52 4.44
C GLN A 177 -4.62 8.70 4.25
N ALA A 178 -4.16 9.11 3.07
CA ALA A 178 -2.75 9.42 2.82
C ALA A 178 -2.25 10.60 3.67
N ILE A 179 -3.04 11.68 3.75
CA ILE A 179 -2.74 12.86 4.57
C ILE A 179 -2.71 12.49 6.06
N ALA A 180 -3.69 11.73 6.52
CA ALA A 180 -3.76 11.28 7.91
C ALA A 180 -2.58 10.38 8.28
N GLN A 181 -2.13 9.52 7.37
CA GLN A 181 -0.93 8.70 7.56
C GLN A 181 0.37 9.51 7.51
N LEU A 182 0.43 10.59 6.72
CA LEU A 182 1.57 11.49 6.65
C LEU A 182 1.72 12.31 7.94
N TYR A 183 0.63 12.56 8.66
CA TYR A 183 0.67 13.30 9.93
C TYR A 183 1.41 12.48 11.00
N PRO A 184 2.46 13.03 11.66
CA PRO A 184 3.44 12.23 12.37
C PRO A 184 3.03 11.90 13.82
N LEU A 185 1.80 11.41 14.00
CA LEU A 185 1.32 10.88 15.27
C LEU A 185 2.05 9.58 15.67
N ARG A 186 1.79 9.13 16.90
CA ARG A 186 2.30 7.85 17.38
C ARG A 186 1.84 6.71 16.46
N MET A 187 2.78 5.82 16.10
CA MET A 187 2.57 4.65 15.24
C MET A 187 2.09 4.91 13.80
N THR A 188 2.07 6.16 13.34
CA THR A 188 1.74 6.46 11.93
C THR A 188 2.96 6.36 11.03
N LEU A 189 2.70 6.24 9.74
CA LEU A 189 3.72 6.20 8.70
C LEU A 189 4.57 7.49 8.69
N GLY A 190 3.95 8.66 8.92
CA GLY A 190 4.63 9.96 8.90
C GLY A 190 5.76 10.07 9.92
N ARG A 191 5.54 9.57 11.14
CA ARG A 191 6.59 9.56 12.19
C ARG A 191 7.75 8.64 11.81
N HIS A 192 7.44 7.46 11.27
CA HIS A 192 8.44 6.51 10.78
C HIS A 192 9.20 7.05 9.56
N LEU A 193 8.54 7.80 8.68
CA LEU A 193 9.14 8.45 7.52
C LEU A 193 10.21 9.46 7.95
N ILE A 194 9.89 10.35 8.89
CA ILE A 194 10.84 11.34 9.41
C ILE A 194 12.01 10.65 10.12
N ALA A 195 11.73 9.68 10.98
CA ALA A 195 12.76 8.93 11.70
C ALA A 195 13.69 8.18 10.74
N ALA A 196 13.13 7.49 9.75
CA ALA A 196 13.90 6.79 8.74
C ALA A 196 14.73 7.75 7.87
N LEU A 197 14.19 8.92 7.52
CA LEU A 197 14.93 9.94 6.78
C LEU A 197 16.16 10.43 7.57
N ILE A 198 16.00 10.70 8.87
CA ILE A 198 17.11 11.12 9.75
C ILE A 198 18.21 10.04 9.77
N VAL A 199 17.84 8.77 9.95
CA VAL A 199 18.80 7.65 10.00
C VAL A 199 19.50 7.44 8.65
N VAL A 200 18.79 7.61 7.53
CA VAL A 200 19.35 7.40 6.19
C VAL A 200 20.27 8.55 5.76
N VAL A 201 19.90 9.79 6.07
CA VAL A 201 20.67 11.00 5.69
C VAL A 201 21.85 11.23 6.64
N GLY A 202 21.70 10.89 7.93
CA GLY A 202 22.72 11.10 8.95
C GLY A 202 23.27 9.81 9.55
N PRO A 203 23.91 8.91 8.77
CA PRO A 203 24.42 7.64 9.30
C PRO A 203 25.54 7.81 10.33
N GLN A 204 26.18 8.98 10.38
CA GLN A 204 27.23 9.32 11.34
C GLN A 204 26.71 10.01 12.61
N LEU A 205 25.41 10.33 12.67
CA LEU A 205 24.83 10.99 13.84
C LEU A 205 24.73 10.00 14.99
N SER A 206 25.13 10.44 16.19
CA SER A 206 24.88 9.66 17.40
C SER A 206 23.38 9.50 17.65
N HIS A 207 22.97 8.35 18.18
CA HIS A 207 21.54 8.04 18.40
C HIS A 207 20.83 9.09 19.28
N SER A 208 21.54 9.69 20.24
CA SER A 208 21.00 10.76 21.08
C SER A 208 20.72 12.05 20.30
N VAL A 209 21.62 12.43 19.38
CA VAL A 209 21.44 13.61 18.52
C VAL A 209 20.32 13.38 17.52
N ALA A 210 20.28 12.20 16.88
CA ALA A 210 19.21 11.84 15.95
C ALA A 210 17.82 11.81 16.63
N ALA A 211 17.72 11.27 17.85
CA ALA A 211 16.49 11.29 18.64
C ALA A 211 16.07 12.72 19.03
N GLY A 212 17.03 13.56 19.43
CA GLY A 212 16.79 14.97 19.72
C GLY A 212 16.29 15.75 18.49
N LEU A 213 16.85 15.46 17.31
CA LEU A 213 16.41 16.04 16.05
C LEU A 213 14.97 15.62 15.71
N LEU A 214 14.67 14.31 15.80
CA LEU A 214 13.33 13.79 15.57
C LEU A 214 12.31 14.47 16.50
N HIS A 215 12.61 14.52 17.80
CA HIS A 215 11.75 15.19 18.80
C HIS A 215 11.49 16.66 18.44
N ARG A 216 12.53 17.42 18.07
CA ARG A 216 12.40 18.83 17.66
C ARG A 216 11.57 18.99 16.38
N MET A 217 11.72 18.10 15.40
CA MET A 217 10.91 18.12 14.17
C MET A 217 9.43 17.84 14.46
N LEU A 218 9.13 16.87 15.33
CA LEU A 218 7.76 16.57 15.76
C LEU A 218 7.13 17.75 16.52
N LEU A 219 7.87 18.33 17.46
CA LEU A 219 7.43 19.52 18.21
C LEU A 219 7.21 20.72 17.27
N GLY A 220 8.13 20.96 16.34
CA GLY A 220 7.99 22.01 15.32
C GLY A 220 6.76 21.81 14.44
N THR A 221 6.46 20.57 14.05
CA THR A 221 5.26 20.23 13.28
C THR A 221 3.98 20.50 14.10
N SER A 222 3.99 20.21 15.39
CA SER A 222 2.88 20.51 16.31
C SER A 222 2.65 22.03 16.43
N VAL A 223 3.71 22.81 16.62
CA VAL A 223 3.62 24.28 16.70
C VAL A 223 3.12 24.87 15.39
N LEU A 224 3.63 24.40 14.25
CA LEU A 224 3.16 24.82 12.93
C LEU A 224 1.67 24.54 12.74
N MET A 225 1.20 23.36 13.15
CA MET A 225 -0.22 22.98 13.09
C MET A 225 -1.09 23.88 13.99
N ALA A 226 -0.61 24.24 15.19
CA ALA A 226 -1.33 25.16 16.07
C ALA A 226 -1.43 26.57 15.46
N ILE A 227 -0.34 27.09 14.85
CA ILE A 227 -0.36 28.37 14.13
C ILE A 227 -1.35 28.29 12.96
N PHE A 228 -1.32 27.21 12.19
CA PHE A 228 -2.27 26.99 11.11
C PHE A 228 -3.72 26.97 11.61
N ALA A 229 -4.00 26.35 12.75
CA ALA A 229 -5.33 26.36 13.36
C ALA A 229 -5.79 27.78 13.75
N ILE A 230 -4.88 28.63 14.26
CA ILE A 230 -5.17 30.05 14.57
C ILE A 230 -5.48 30.83 13.28
N VAL A 231 -4.69 30.62 12.22
CA VAL A 231 -4.95 31.22 10.92
C VAL A 231 -6.33 30.81 10.40
N VAL A 232 -6.66 29.52 10.47
CA VAL A 232 -8.00 29.04 10.09
C VAL A 232 -9.08 29.72 10.92
N LEU A 233 -8.92 29.85 12.24
CA LEU A 233 -9.87 30.57 13.10
C LEU A 233 -10.11 32.02 12.63
N TRP A 234 -9.09 32.71 12.11
CA TRP A 234 -9.21 34.10 11.66
C TRP A 234 -9.93 34.24 10.32
N PHE A 235 -9.78 33.25 9.44
CA PHE A 235 -10.36 33.26 8.10
C PHE A 235 -11.64 32.42 7.97
N ASP A 236 -12.01 31.64 9.00
CA ASP A 236 -13.19 30.78 8.94
C ASP A 236 -14.44 31.64 8.85
N ARG A 237 -15.11 31.56 7.71
CA ARG A 237 -16.52 31.96 7.63
C ARG A 237 -17.31 30.92 8.42
N PRO A 238 -18.37 31.30 9.15
CA PRO A 238 -19.13 30.36 9.98
C PRO A 238 -19.79 29.28 9.11
N LEU A 239 -19.05 28.20 8.87
CA LEU A 239 -19.57 26.91 8.44
C LEU A 239 -20.32 26.29 9.62
N VAL A 240 -21.18 25.31 9.33
CA VAL A 240 -21.99 24.58 10.32
C VAL A 240 -21.14 24.00 11.47
N MET A 241 -19.84 23.78 11.26
CA MET A 241 -18.90 23.32 12.29
C MET A 241 -17.54 24.02 12.17
N PRO A 242 -17.04 24.69 13.23
CA PRO A 242 -15.72 25.31 13.22
C PRO A 242 -14.63 24.24 13.09
N ARG A 243 -13.67 24.44 12.18
CA ARG A 243 -12.62 23.44 11.87
C ARG A 243 -11.39 23.56 12.77
N TRP A 244 -11.13 24.77 13.27
CA TRP A 244 -9.96 25.07 14.11
C TRP A 244 -9.85 24.22 15.39
N PRO A 245 -10.94 23.81 16.09
CA PRO A 245 -10.81 23.01 17.31
C PRO A 245 -10.21 21.63 17.02
N LEU A 246 -10.57 21.03 15.88
CA LEU A 246 -10.02 19.74 15.45
C LEU A 246 -8.52 19.85 15.17
N LEU A 247 -8.10 20.92 14.48
CA LEU A 247 -6.69 21.18 14.18
C LEU A 247 -5.88 21.43 15.47
N MET A 248 -6.46 22.17 16.43
CA MET A 248 -5.85 22.37 17.75
C MET A 248 -5.72 21.07 18.53
N LEU A 249 -6.75 20.21 18.50
CA LEU A 249 -6.72 18.90 19.14
C LEU A 249 -5.63 18.00 18.52
N LEU A 250 -5.47 18.02 17.19
CA LEU A 250 -4.39 17.31 16.50
C LEU A 250 -3.02 17.86 16.89
N ALA A 251 -2.85 19.18 16.92
CA ALA A 251 -1.60 19.82 17.34
C ALA A 251 -1.23 19.43 18.78
N PHE A 252 -2.19 19.47 19.70
CA PHE A 252 -2.00 19.06 21.09
C PHE A 252 -1.71 17.57 21.23
N GLY A 253 -2.46 16.72 20.50
CA GLY A 253 -2.23 15.28 20.46
C GLY A 253 -0.82 14.93 19.98
N LEU A 254 -0.33 15.62 18.94
CA LEU A 254 1.03 15.47 18.47
C LEU A 254 2.06 15.88 19.53
N SER A 255 1.88 17.06 20.15
CA SER A 255 2.74 17.56 21.24
C SER A 255 2.83 16.55 22.39
N ARG A 256 1.68 16.02 22.83
CA ARG A 256 1.62 15.01 23.90
C ARG A 256 2.27 13.68 23.52
N SER A 257 2.15 13.27 22.26
CA SER A 257 2.78 12.04 21.76
C SER A 257 4.29 12.16 21.52
N THR A 258 4.86 13.36 21.68
CA THR A 258 6.26 13.65 21.35
C THR A 258 7.16 13.41 22.58
N SER A 259 7.53 12.15 22.82
CA SER A 259 8.48 11.77 23.87
C SER A 259 9.90 11.56 23.32
N VAL A 260 10.91 12.12 23.99
CA VAL A 260 12.33 11.89 23.64
C VAL A 260 12.71 10.41 23.79
N VAL A 261 12.14 9.73 24.79
CA VAL A 261 12.41 8.31 25.05
C VAL A 261 11.88 7.45 23.91
N GLU A 262 10.66 7.72 23.44
CA GLU A 262 10.09 7.02 22.28
C GLU A 262 10.84 7.36 20.99
N ALA A 263 11.22 8.62 20.78
CA ALA A 263 12.01 9.02 19.63
C ALA A 263 13.35 8.26 19.60
N ARG A 264 14.00 8.11 20.76
CA ARG A 264 15.23 7.32 20.89
C ARG A 264 15.00 5.84 20.57
N ARG A 265 13.97 5.22 21.13
CA ARG A 265 13.61 3.82 20.85
C ARG A 265 13.38 3.58 19.35
N LEU A 266 12.61 4.46 18.70
CA LEU A 266 12.35 4.37 17.27
C LEU A 266 13.62 4.54 16.42
N ILE A 267 14.52 5.46 16.79
CA ILE A 267 15.79 5.63 16.07
C ILE A 267 16.71 4.42 16.28
N GLU A 268 16.77 3.90 17.50
CA GLU A 268 17.56 2.71 17.84
C GLU A 268 17.06 1.48 17.08
N SER A 269 15.74 1.26 17.01
CA SER A 269 15.15 0.17 16.25
C SER A 269 15.46 0.25 14.76
N LEU A 270 15.35 1.44 14.15
CA LEU A 270 15.60 1.66 12.73
C LEU A 270 17.09 1.59 12.35
N SER A 271 17.98 1.89 13.29
CA SER A 271 19.42 1.85 13.10
C SER A 271 20.04 0.50 13.46
N SER A 272 19.34 -0.32 14.25
CA SER A 272 19.73 -1.70 14.48
C SER A 272 19.80 -2.42 13.13
N VAL A 273 21.03 -2.68 12.67
CA VAL A 273 21.25 -3.61 11.57
C VAL A 273 20.65 -4.91 12.08
N PRO A 274 19.64 -5.49 11.41
CA PRO A 274 19.14 -6.80 11.78
C PRO A 274 20.38 -7.68 11.84
N ARG A 275 20.76 -8.09 13.05
CA ARG A 275 21.92 -8.95 13.29
C ARG A 275 21.63 -10.13 12.38
N CYS A 276 22.35 -10.23 11.26
CA CYS A 276 22.12 -11.32 10.31
C CYS A 276 22.14 -12.58 11.16
N GLU A 277 20.98 -13.22 11.28
CA GLU A 277 20.97 -14.66 11.50
C GLU A 277 21.97 -15.21 10.50
N ASP A 278 22.91 -15.97 11.05
CA ASP A 278 24.07 -16.54 10.39
C ASP A 278 23.77 -16.85 8.91
N PRO A 279 24.64 -16.48 7.95
CA PRO A 279 24.46 -16.79 6.53
C PRO A 279 24.38 -18.30 6.23
N SER A 280 24.49 -19.17 7.24
CA SER A 280 24.25 -20.61 7.11
C SER A 280 22.76 -21.00 7.06
N ASP A 281 21.83 -20.08 7.34
CA ASP A 281 20.38 -20.27 7.14
C ASP A 281 19.83 -19.28 6.10
N GLU A 282 20.59 -19.07 5.01
CA GLU A 282 20.13 -18.42 3.78
C GLU A 282 18.95 -19.18 3.16
N SER A 283 17.77 -19.04 3.75
CA SER A 283 16.53 -19.36 3.08
C SER A 283 16.32 -18.33 1.95
N PRO A 284 16.24 -18.75 0.67
CA PRO A 284 16.22 -17.85 -0.49
C PRO A 284 14.82 -17.25 -0.69
N GLY A 285 14.28 -16.57 0.32
CA GLY A 285 12.86 -16.21 0.43
C GLY A 285 12.51 -14.80 -0.06
N SER A 286 13.33 -13.78 0.24
CA SER A 286 12.94 -12.39 -0.02
C SER A 286 13.29 -11.89 -1.42
N LEU A 287 14.33 -12.45 -2.05
CA LEU A 287 14.57 -12.27 -3.49
C LEU A 287 13.57 -13.09 -4.34
N ARG A 288 12.87 -14.07 -3.74
CA ARG A 288 11.96 -14.95 -4.47
C ARG A 288 10.67 -14.32 -4.95
N LEU A 289 10.19 -13.18 -4.42
CA LEU A 289 8.95 -12.57 -4.93
C LEU A 289 9.18 -11.82 -6.24
N THR A 290 10.22 -11.00 -6.32
CA THR A 290 10.63 -10.33 -7.56
C THR A 290 11.17 -11.35 -8.59
N TYR A 291 11.91 -12.38 -8.15
CA TYR A 291 12.30 -13.50 -9.02
C TYR A 291 11.15 -14.46 -9.34
N ARG A 292 10.06 -14.58 -8.55
CA ARG A 292 8.88 -15.38 -8.94
C ARG A 292 8.10 -14.72 -10.05
N ILE A 293 7.90 -13.40 -9.97
CA ILE A 293 7.17 -12.68 -11.01
C ILE A 293 8.02 -12.69 -12.29
N ARG A 294 9.31 -12.33 -12.20
CA ARG A 294 10.24 -12.35 -13.35
C ARG A 294 10.49 -13.77 -13.86
N GLY A 295 10.57 -14.76 -12.97
CA GLY A 295 10.72 -16.17 -13.25
C GLY A 295 9.48 -16.80 -13.86
N TRP A 296 8.27 -16.37 -13.50
CA TRP A 296 7.05 -16.80 -14.16
C TRP A 296 6.95 -16.28 -15.59
N PHE A 297 7.38 -15.03 -15.83
CA PHE A 297 7.56 -14.52 -17.20
C PHE A 297 8.66 -15.27 -17.95
N ALA A 298 9.79 -15.59 -17.30
CA ALA A 298 10.87 -16.37 -17.88
C ALA A 298 10.44 -17.82 -18.19
N ILE A 299 9.67 -18.47 -17.33
CA ILE A 299 9.11 -19.82 -17.51
C ILE A 299 8.06 -19.80 -18.61
N ARG A 300 7.21 -18.76 -18.70
CA ARG A 300 6.28 -18.60 -19.84
C ARG A 300 7.03 -18.40 -21.15
N ARG A 301 8.12 -17.62 -21.15
CA ARG A 301 8.96 -17.41 -22.32
C ARG A 301 9.71 -18.70 -22.71
N ALA A 302 10.27 -19.42 -21.73
CA ALA A 302 10.94 -20.71 -21.93
C ALA A 302 9.98 -21.79 -22.41
N ARG A 303 8.74 -21.86 -21.89
CA ARG A 303 7.72 -22.79 -22.39
C ARG A 303 7.33 -22.48 -23.84
N ARG A 304 7.25 -21.21 -24.24
CA ARG A 304 7.00 -20.81 -25.63
C ARG A 304 8.18 -21.20 -26.54
N VAL A 305 9.42 -21.03 -26.07
CA VAL A 305 10.62 -21.47 -26.81
C VAL A 305 10.66 -23.00 -26.93
N MET A 306 10.42 -23.73 -25.85
CA MET A 306 10.44 -25.19 -25.84
C MET A 306 9.30 -25.81 -26.66
N GLN A 307 8.12 -25.18 -26.69
CA GLN A 307 7.02 -25.57 -27.59
C GLN A 307 7.40 -25.34 -29.05
N ARG A 308 8.11 -24.23 -29.35
CA ARG A 308 8.59 -23.92 -30.69
C ARG A 308 9.69 -24.88 -31.14
N GLU A 309 10.65 -25.20 -30.28
CA GLU A 309 11.70 -26.20 -30.56
C GLU A 309 11.11 -27.60 -30.79
N ARG A 310 10.08 -27.99 -30.02
CA ARG A 310 9.39 -29.26 -30.24
C ARG A 310 8.63 -29.29 -31.57
N SER A 311 7.94 -28.21 -31.94
CA SER A 311 7.29 -28.16 -33.26
C SER A 311 8.30 -28.16 -34.40
N GLU A 312 9.41 -27.44 -34.25
CA GLU A 312 10.49 -27.40 -35.26
C GLU A 312 11.18 -28.77 -35.39
N ALA A 313 11.39 -29.50 -34.30
CA ALA A 313 11.94 -30.85 -34.33
C ALA A 313 11.00 -31.88 -34.99
N VAL A 314 9.68 -31.77 -34.74
CA VAL A 314 8.68 -32.62 -35.40
C VAL A 314 8.59 -32.31 -36.89
N ASP A 315 8.65 -31.02 -37.27
CA ASP A 315 8.64 -30.60 -38.67
C ASP A 315 9.93 -31.04 -39.39
N ALA A 316 11.09 -31.03 -38.72
CA ALA A 316 12.35 -31.52 -39.28
C ALA A 316 12.33 -33.04 -39.51
N ALA A 317 11.84 -33.83 -38.55
CA ALA A 317 11.73 -35.27 -38.71
C ALA A 317 10.76 -35.66 -39.85
N LYS A 318 9.66 -34.92 -40.00
CA LYS A 318 8.75 -35.11 -41.14
C LYS A 318 9.38 -34.68 -42.47
N LEU A 319 10.21 -33.65 -42.48
CA LEU A 319 10.91 -33.22 -43.69
C LEU A 319 11.88 -34.30 -44.17
N ASP A 320 12.62 -34.94 -43.27
CA ASP A 320 13.53 -36.03 -43.62
C ASP A 320 12.77 -37.23 -44.22
N GLU A 321 11.63 -37.62 -43.63
CA GLU A 321 10.78 -38.67 -44.17
C GLU A 321 10.21 -38.32 -45.57
N ILE A 322 9.81 -37.05 -45.76
CA ILE A 322 9.36 -36.53 -47.06
C ILE A 322 10.49 -36.57 -48.09
N LEU A 323 11.72 -36.21 -47.69
CA LEU A 323 12.89 -36.21 -48.57
C LEU A 323 13.32 -37.62 -48.95
N GLU A 324 13.25 -38.58 -48.02
CA GLU A 324 13.53 -39.99 -48.27
C GLU A 324 12.52 -40.58 -49.26
N ARG A 325 11.21 -40.37 -49.04
CA ARG A 325 10.16 -40.80 -49.98
C ARG A 325 10.30 -40.13 -51.35
N LEU A 326 10.65 -38.84 -51.38
CA LEU A 326 10.88 -38.10 -52.61
C LEU A 326 12.08 -38.67 -53.39
N HIS A 327 13.13 -39.11 -52.69
CA HIS A 327 14.31 -39.71 -53.29
C HIS A 327 14.02 -41.10 -53.87
N GLU A 328 13.26 -41.92 -53.15
CA GLU A 328 12.94 -43.29 -53.57
C GLU A 328 11.91 -43.36 -54.70
N ASN A 329 10.83 -42.57 -54.61
CA ASN A 329 9.64 -42.76 -55.45
C ASN A 329 9.33 -41.56 -56.37
N GLY A 330 10.17 -40.52 -56.33
CA GLY A 330 10.00 -39.32 -57.14
C GLY A 330 8.83 -38.43 -56.72
N PRO A 331 8.65 -37.24 -57.35
CA PRO A 331 7.73 -36.19 -56.92
C PRO A 331 6.23 -36.56 -57.01
N SER A 332 5.89 -37.62 -57.75
CA SER A 332 4.53 -38.15 -57.84
C SER A 332 4.06 -38.86 -56.56
N SER A 333 4.99 -39.26 -55.68
CA SER A 333 4.70 -39.98 -54.44
C SER A 333 4.26 -39.08 -53.27
N LEU A 334 4.44 -37.75 -53.39
CA LEU A 334 4.14 -36.80 -52.32
C LEU A 334 2.64 -36.48 -52.25
N SER A 335 2.09 -36.53 -51.03
CA SER A 335 0.72 -36.09 -50.76
C SER A 335 0.57 -34.58 -50.97
N SER A 336 -0.65 -34.10 -51.15
CA SER A 336 -0.93 -32.66 -51.24
C SER A 336 -0.51 -31.89 -49.98
N GLU A 337 -0.49 -32.55 -48.83
CA GLU A 337 -0.06 -31.99 -47.55
C GLU A 337 1.46 -31.80 -47.51
N ASP A 338 2.23 -32.80 -47.95
CA ASP A 338 3.70 -32.75 -48.01
C ASP A 338 4.21 -31.67 -48.96
N ARG A 339 3.51 -31.49 -50.10
CA ARG A 339 3.80 -30.42 -51.06
C ARG A 339 3.59 -29.03 -50.46
N MET A 340 2.58 -28.85 -49.61
CA MET A 340 2.37 -27.59 -48.90
C MET A 340 3.46 -27.32 -47.87
N ILE A 341 3.93 -28.35 -47.16
CA ILE A 341 5.04 -28.25 -46.20
C ILE A 341 6.32 -27.84 -46.91
N LEU A 342 6.69 -28.51 -48.02
CA LEU A 342 7.86 -28.15 -48.83
C LEU A 342 7.78 -26.72 -49.38
N LYS A 343 6.60 -26.30 -49.86
CA LYS A 343 6.39 -24.92 -50.34
C LYS A 343 6.65 -23.91 -49.22
N ARG A 344 6.10 -24.14 -48.02
CA ARG A 344 6.32 -23.28 -46.84
C ARG A 344 7.79 -23.19 -46.46
N VAL A 345 8.50 -24.33 -46.39
CA VAL A 345 9.94 -24.36 -46.09
C VAL A 345 10.75 -23.61 -47.16
N SER A 346 10.40 -23.78 -48.44
CA SER A 346 11.07 -23.06 -49.55
C SER A 346 10.88 -21.54 -49.48
N GLU A 347 9.69 -21.08 -49.07
CA GLU A 347 9.39 -19.66 -48.88
C GLU A 347 10.15 -19.09 -47.67
N THR A 348 10.23 -19.85 -46.57
CA THR A 348 11.01 -19.48 -45.38
C THR A 348 12.51 -19.37 -45.69
N LEU A 349 13.08 -20.33 -46.43
CA LEU A 349 14.49 -20.29 -46.85
C LEU A 349 14.77 -19.12 -47.80
N LYS A 350 13.88 -18.84 -48.75
CA LYS A 350 13.99 -17.65 -49.63
C LYS A 350 13.96 -16.36 -48.83
N LYS A 351 13.10 -16.28 -47.81
CA LYS A 351 13.02 -15.10 -46.92
C LYS A 351 14.31 -14.91 -46.12
N HIS A 352 14.89 -15.97 -45.58
CA HIS A 352 16.17 -15.92 -44.85
C HIS A 352 17.38 -15.60 -45.73
N ARG A 353 17.36 -15.97 -47.02
CA ARG A 353 18.44 -15.63 -47.96
C ARG A 353 18.42 -14.15 -48.38
N ASN A 354 17.25 -13.51 -48.32
CA ASN A 354 17.04 -12.14 -48.75
C ASN A 354 17.02 -11.12 -47.59
N SER A 355 17.12 -11.57 -46.33
CA SER A 355 17.30 -10.74 -45.14
C SER A 355 18.74 -10.78 -44.69
#